data_AF-A0A3A6NC72-F1
#
_entry.id   AF-A0A3A6NC72-F1
#
_cell.length_a   1.000
_cell.length_b   1.000
_cell.length_c   1.000
_cell.angle_alpha   90.00
_cell.angle_beta   90.00
_cell.angle_gamma   90.00
#
_symmetry.space_group_name_H-M   'P 1'
#
loop_
_entity.id
_entity.type
_entity.pdbx_description
1 polymer ?
#
loop_
_entity_poly.entity_id
_entity_poly.type
_entity_poly.pdbx_seq_one_letter_code
_entity_poly.pdbx_strand_id
1 'polypeptide(L)'
;MLTSDVVSGMIKLYMHGYVSYDELVGWAVDKFTDGKYIEDTDDEHSDAMFDVLSQITTGETQGNHLEPNDFAHFINRLDTPQLT
;
A
#
# COMPACT_ATOMS: atom_id res chain seq x y z
N MET A 1 10.00 -11.27 -1.97
CA MET A 1 8.68 -11.05 -2.56
C MET A 1 7.87 -10.22 -1.58
N LEU A 2 7.28 -9.10 -2.02
CA LEU A 2 6.35 -8.34 -1.18
C LEU A 2 4.95 -8.97 -1.34
N THR A 3 4.25 -9.17 -0.23
CA THR A 3 2.88 -9.74 -0.23
C THR A 3 1.88 -8.70 0.28
N SER A 4 0.60 -8.93 0.02
CA SER A 4 -0.50 -8.07 0.51
C SER A 4 -0.44 -7.92 2.03
N ASP A 5 -0.09 -8.99 2.76
CA ASP A 5 0.10 -8.97 4.21
C ASP A 5 1.14 -7.95 4.67
N VAL A 6 2.25 -7.79 3.93
CA VAL A 6 3.30 -6.83 4.30
C VAL A 6 2.83 -5.40 4.06
N VAL A 7 2.13 -5.15 2.95
CA VAL A 7 1.57 -3.82 2.63
C VAL A 7 0.49 -3.45 3.66
N SER A 8 -0.44 -4.37 3.93
CA SER A 8 -1.49 -4.24 4.95
C SER A 8 -0.90 -4.01 6.34
N GLY A 9 0.16 -4.76 6.70
CA GLY A 9 0.88 -4.60 7.96
C GLY A 9 1.50 -3.22 8.13
N MET A 10 2.15 -2.67 7.10
CA MET A 10 2.72 -1.32 7.14
C MET A 10 1.65 -0.24 7.31
N ILE A 11 0.52 -0.37 6.61
CA ILE A 11 -0.62 0.56 6.76
C ILE A 11 -1.17 0.49 8.19
N LYS A 12 -1.33 -0.71 8.77
CA LYS A 12 -1.78 -0.88 10.16
C LYS A 12 -0.82 -0.23 11.15
N LEU A 13 0.50 -0.37 10.97
CA LEU A 13 1.49 0.29 11.82
C LEU A 13 1.35 1.82 11.80
N TYR A 14 1.12 2.39 10.62
CA TYR A 14 0.82 3.82 10.48
C TYR A 14 -0.49 4.20 11.20
N MET A 15 -1.59 3.47 10.94
CA MET A 15 -2.89 3.76 11.56
C MET A 15 -2.88 3.68 13.10
N HIS A 16 -2.01 2.85 13.67
CA HIS A 16 -1.82 2.75 15.11
C HIS A 16 -0.79 3.73 15.69
N GLY A 17 -0.18 4.59 14.85
CA GLY A 17 0.78 5.61 15.27
C GLY A 17 2.18 5.08 15.59
N TYR A 18 2.52 3.85 15.17
CA TYR A 18 3.87 3.29 15.31
C TYR A 18 4.83 3.78 14.21
N VAL A 19 4.27 4.24 13.09
CA VAL A 19 4.99 4.74 11.91
C VAL A 19 4.34 6.06 11.51
N SER A 20 5.14 7.08 11.21
CA SER A 20 4.64 8.37 10.70
C SER A 20 4.21 8.26 9.23
N TYR A 21 3.42 9.23 8.76
CA TYR A 21 3.01 9.27 7.35
C TYR A 21 4.22 9.33 6.41
N ASP A 22 5.22 10.15 6.74
CA ASP A 22 6.44 10.30 5.93
C ASP A 22 7.25 8.98 5.85
N GLU A 23 7.30 8.22 6.95
CA GLU A 23 7.94 6.90 6.95
C GLU A 23 7.16 5.88 6.11
N LEU A 24 5.82 5.91 6.15
CA LEU A 24 4.97 5.06 5.30
C LEU A 24 5.16 5.40 3.81
N VAL A 25 5.15 6.69 3.46
CA VAL A 25 5.34 7.16 2.09
C VAL A 25 6.74 6.81 1.60
N GLY A 26 7.79 7.11 2.38
CA GLY A 26 9.17 6.78 2.03
C GLY A 26 9.36 5.28 1.81
N TRP A 27 8.72 4.44 2.64
CA TRP A 27 8.69 3.00 2.44
C TRP A 27 7.95 2.61 1.15
N ALA A 28 6.79 3.20 0.87
CA ALA A 28 6.02 2.92 -0.35
C ALA A 28 6.79 3.32 -1.62
N VAL A 29 7.46 4.48 -1.62
CA VAL A 29 8.32 4.94 -2.72
C VAL A 29 9.50 3.99 -2.94
N ASP A 30 10.17 3.55 -1.87
CA ASP A 30 11.24 2.54 -1.94
C ASP A 30 10.73 1.26 -2.61
N LYS A 31 9.58 0.73 -2.18
CA LYS A 31 9.02 -0.51 -2.75
C LYS A 31 8.52 -0.35 -4.18
N PHE A 32 8.02 0.83 -4.54
CA PHE A 32 7.54 1.14 -5.88
C PHE A 32 8.69 1.35 -6.88
N THR A 33 9.77 2.03 -6.46
CA THR A 33 10.89 2.44 -7.33
C THR A 33 11.93 1.33 -7.53
N ASP A 34 12.18 0.50 -6.51
CA ASP A 34 13.22 -0.55 -6.58
C ASP A 34 12.87 -1.72 -7.52
N GLY A 35 11.68 -1.74 -8.13
CA GLY A 35 11.30 -2.78 -9.09
C GLY A 35 11.34 -4.21 -8.53
N LYS A 36 11.40 -4.37 -7.20
CA LYS A 36 11.31 -5.68 -6.51
C LYS A 36 9.89 -6.27 -6.54
N TYR A 37 8.96 -5.54 -7.14
CA TYR A 37 7.79 -6.03 -7.86
C TYR A 37 8.19 -6.08 -9.33
N ILE A 38 8.39 -7.23 -9.95
CA ILE A 38 7.31 -8.09 -10.44
C ILE A 38 8.00 -9.43 -10.67
N GLU A 39 7.74 -10.42 -9.84
CA GLU A 39 7.93 -11.80 -10.28
C GLU A 39 6.56 -12.45 -10.20
N ASP A 40 5.99 -12.59 -11.41
CA ASP A 40 4.75 -13.28 -11.78
C ASP A 40 3.49 -12.90 -11.00
N THR A 41 2.45 -12.47 -11.73
CA THR A 41 1.12 -13.10 -11.67
C THR A 41 0.08 -12.24 -12.40
N ASP A 42 -0.65 -12.85 -13.33
CA ASP A 42 -1.98 -12.43 -13.81
C ASP A 42 -3.03 -12.45 -12.66
N ASP A 43 -2.68 -12.00 -11.46
CA ASP A 43 -3.50 -12.10 -10.25
C ASP A 43 -3.92 -10.72 -9.77
N GLU A 44 -5.23 -10.55 -9.57
CA GLU A 44 -5.89 -9.29 -9.19
C GLU A 44 -5.33 -8.70 -7.87
N HIS A 45 -4.65 -9.52 -7.05
CA HIS A 45 -3.98 -9.08 -5.82
C HIS A 45 -2.74 -8.23 -6.09
N SER A 46 -1.98 -8.55 -7.14
CA SER A 46 -0.78 -7.79 -7.53
C SER A 46 -1.15 -6.39 -8.01
N ASP A 47 -2.25 -6.27 -8.76
CA ASP A 47 -2.81 -4.97 -9.20
C ASP A 47 -3.33 -4.14 -8.03
N ALA A 48 -4.03 -4.75 -7.07
CA ALA A 48 -4.50 -4.06 -5.88
C ALA A 48 -3.36 -3.48 -5.03
N MET A 49 -2.28 -4.25 -4.87
CA MET A 49 -1.09 -3.81 -4.14
C MET A 49 -0.37 -2.67 -4.86
N PHE A 50 -0.22 -2.76 -6.18
CA PHE A 50 0.39 -1.71 -6.99
C PHE A 50 -0.39 -0.40 -6.91
N ASP A 51 -1.71 -0.46 -7.03
CA ASP A 51 -2.57 0.71 -6.94
C ASP A 51 -2.53 1.36 -5.55
N VAL A 52 -2.58 0.57 -4.47
CA VAL A 52 -2.46 1.09 -3.10
C VAL A 52 -1.11 1.79 -2.89
N LEU A 53 0.00 1.16 -3.29
CA LEU A 53 1.32 1.77 -3.18
C LEU A 53 1.41 3.06 -4.01
N SER A 54 0.90 3.05 -5.24
CA SER A 54 0.83 4.22 -6.10
C SER A 54 0.05 5.36 -5.44
N GLN A 55 -1.10 5.10 -4.84
CA GLN A 55 -1.92 6.12 -4.16
C GLN A 55 -1.21 6.71 -2.93
N ILE A 56 -0.53 5.87 -2.14
CA ILE A 56 0.28 6.34 -1.00
C ILE A 56 1.41 7.26 -1.48
N THR A 57 2.11 6.89 -2.56
CA THR A 57 3.20 7.72 -3.11
C THR A 57 2.70 9.00 -3.80
N THR A 58 1.52 8.98 -4.44
CA THR A 58 0.95 10.15 -5.13
C THR A 58 0.27 11.14 -4.19
N GLY A 59 -0.27 10.68 -3.06
CA GLY A 59 -0.83 11.56 -2.03
C GLY A 59 0.18 12.59 -1.51
N GLU A 60 1.45 12.20 -1.39
CA GLU A 60 2.55 13.13 -1.02
C GLU A 60 2.87 14.13 -2.15
N THR A 61 3.04 13.65 -3.39
CA THR A 61 3.46 14.50 -4.52
C THR A 61 2.43 15.53 -4.96
N GLN A 62 1.15 15.34 -4.63
CA GLN A 62 0.08 16.30 -4.92
C GLN A 62 -0.36 17.14 -3.71
N GLY A 63 0.23 16.93 -2.52
CA GLY A 63 -0.17 17.61 -1.29
C GLY A 63 -1.55 17.22 -0.77
N ASN A 64 -2.15 16.15 -1.32
CA ASN A 64 -3.41 15.58 -0.87
C ASN A 64 -3.10 14.45 0.10
N HIS A 65 -2.95 14.81 1.37
CA HIS A 65 -2.74 13.84 2.43
C HIS A 65 -3.94 12.87 2.46
N LEU A 66 -3.67 11.57 2.37
CA LEU A 66 -4.71 10.55 2.46
C LEU A 66 -5.39 10.61 3.82
N GLU A 67 -6.70 10.47 3.85
CA GLU A 67 -7.48 10.47 5.09
C GLU A 67 -7.45 9.08 5.76
N PRO A 68 -7.67 9.00 7.09
CA PRO A 68 -7.74 7.72 7.80
C PRO A 68 -8.68 6.67 7.17
N ASN A 69 -9.76 7.11 6.52
CA ASN A 69 -10.71 6.23 5.85
C ASN A 69 -10.11 5.56 4.60
N ASP A 70 -9.23 6.25 3.87
CA ASP A 70 -8.58 5.70 2.67
C ASP A 70 -7.72 4.48 3.04
N PHE A 71 -7.00 4.58 4.16
CA PHE A 71 -6.18 3.47 4.68
C PHE A 71 -7.03 2.27 5.12
N ALA A 72 -8.20 2.50 5.72
CA ALA A 72 -9.13 1.42 6.04
C ALA A 72 -9.67 0.74 4.77
N HIS A 73 -9.96 1.52 3.72
CA HIS A 73 -10.34 0.99 2.41
C HIS A 73 -9.22 0.16 1.77
N PHE A 74 -7.97 0.60 1.88
CA PHE A 74 -6.81 -0.16 1.39
C PHE A 74 -6.66 -1.49 2.12
N ILE A 75 -6.75 -1.51 3.45
CA ILE A 75 -6.68 -2.76 4.22
C ILE A 75 -7.80 -3.71 3.79
N ASN A 76 -9.03 -3.24 3.66
CA ASN A 76 -10.14 -4.10 3.22
C ASN A 76 -9.89 -4.68 1.83
N ARG A 77 -9.34 -3.89 0.90
CA ARG A 77 -9.03 -4.36 -0.46
C ARG A 77 -7.87 -5.37 -0.49
N LEU A 78 -6.91 -5.26 0.43
CA LEU A 78 -5.75 -6.15 0.50
C LEU A 78 -6.02 -7.44 1.29
N ASP A 79 -6.86 -7.37 2.33
CA ASP A 79 -7.15 -8.48 3.24
C ASP A 79 -8.39 -9.28 2.82
N THR A 80 -9.27 -8.73 1.99
CA THR A 80 -10.44 -9.47 1.50
C THR A 80 -10.01 -10.30 0.29
N PRO A 81 -10.06 -11.65 0.36
CA PRO A 81 -9.94 -12.45 -0.85
C PRO A 81 -11.10 -12.04 -1.76
N GLN A 82 -10.81 -11.48 -2.93
CA GLN A 82 -11.83 -11.22 -3.93
C GLN A 82 -12.44 -12.58 -4.29
N LEU A 83 -13.62 -12.86 -3.71
CA LEU A 83 -14.42 -14.03 -4.04
C LEU A 83 -14.89 -13.81 -5.48
N THR A 84 -14.26 -14.54 -6.39
CA THR A 84 -14.71 -14.72 -7.78
C THR A 84 -16.09 -15.36 -7.85
#